data_AF-A0A1S0UH96-F1
#
_entry.id   AF-A0A1S0UH96-F1
#
_cell.length_a   1.000
_cell.length_b   1.000
_cell.length_c   1.000
_cell.angle_alpha   90.00
_cell.angle_beta   90.00
_cell.angle_gamma   90.00
#
_symmetry.space_group_name_H-M   'P 1'
#
loop_
_entity.id
_entity.type
_entity.pdbx_description
1 polymer ?
#
loop_
_entity_poly.entity_id
_entity_poly.type
_entity_poly.pdbx_seq_one_letter_code
_entity_poly.pdbx_strand_id
1 'polypeptide(L)'
;MSAIVEGLLKFSFDENDEVEGRSDVETNGRKRSASEARVSSTLQKSSPQLTILKSPGRWGFQNKEYVYEDVTSSVQGDRSLSLCDGAGDNRPFYLNGFPWTAQYARRRDYKQELFYLCVQKGVQTWRLRKAVLDLSNPVKLGEGTFGEVFRVIYSGEIVALKVIPIGGTKMVNGDKQKSFRDISAELIVSKELSDLKHIEDGYSTQGFIHLRGAMVVKGSYPRSLVTAWEQYDERLKSENDHPCIFGSSQHFLLLAFEDGGADLEKYVVANVLQAYSIIYQILMALSVAEYRLSFEHRDLHCGNILIRNVQSDTVVKADYNGNEVAVPTYGVEVKIIDFTLSRMSKGTSTIFFDLAKDDELFTGEGCLQYEIYRAMRAANK
;
A
#
# COMPACT_ATOMS: atom_id res chain seq x y z
N MET A 1 -5.55 16.80 -9.60
CA MET A 1 -5.54 15.75 -10.63
C MET A 1 -6.93 15.35 -11.16
N SER A 2 -8.05 15.70 -10.51
CA SER A 2 -9.42 15.42 -11.00
C SER A 2 -9.66 15.78 -12.48
N ALA A 3 -9.10 16.90 -12.97
CA ALA A 3 -9.24 17.31 -14.37
C ALA A 3 -8.42 16.48 -15.37
N ILE A 4 -7.34 15.82 -14.93
CA ILE A 4 -6.49 14.98 -15.81
C ILE A 4 -7.19 13.65 -16.06
N VAL A 5 -7.79 13.06 -15.03
CA VAL A 5 -8.53 11.79 -15.14
C VAL A 5 -9.81 11.99 -15.97
N GLU A 6 -10.57 13.07 -15.72
CA GLU A 6 -11.73 13.43 -16.56
C GLU A 6 -11.33 13.77 -18.00
N GLY A 7 -10.15 14.36 -18.21
CA GLY A 7 -9.58 14.62 -19.52
C GLY A 7 -9.21 13.32 -20.26
N LEU A 8 -8.61 12.36 -19.56
CA LEU A 8 -8.21 11.07 -20.12
C LEU A 8 -9.39 10.14 -20.41
N LEU A 9 -10.46 10.19 -19.62
CA LEU A 9 -11.72 9.47 -19.90
C LEU A 9 -12.43 9.97 -21.18
N LYS A 10 -12.14 11.20 -21.62
CA LYS A 10 -12.64 11.76 -22.88
C LYS A 10 -11.77 11.40 -24.10
N PHE A 11 -10.55 10.91 -23.89
CA PHE A 11 -9.66 10.42 -24.95
C PHE A 11 -9.84 8.91 -25.14
N SER A 12 -11.06 8.50 -25.49
CA SER A 12 -11.31 7.22 -26.17
C SER A 12 -11.15 7.49 -27.66
N PHE A 13 -10.12 6.92 -28.29
CA PHE A 13 -9.95 7.01 -29.75
C PHE A 13 -11.11 6.27 -30.43
N ASP A 14 -11.97 7.00 -31.15
CA ASP A 14 -12.83 6.42 -32.18
C ASP A 14 -11.93 6.00 -33.35
N GLU A 15 -11.65 4.70 -33.46
CA GLU A 15 -11.19 4.11 -34.72
C GLU A 15 -12.38 4.08 -35.67
N ASN A 16 -12.50 5.12 -36.52
CA ASN A 16 -13.18 5.06 -37.82
C ASN A 16 -12.94 6.37 -38.60
N ASP A 17 -11.77 6.49 -39.21
CA ASP A 17 -11.55 7.43 -40.32
C ASP A 17 -11.59 6.64 -41.63
N GLU A 18 -12.77 6.59 -42.26
CA GLU A 18 -12.89 6.33 -43.70
C GLU A 18 -13.14 7.65 -44.46
N VAL A 19 -12.40 7.79 -45.55
CA VAL A 19 -12.31 8.96 -46.43
C VAL A 19 -13.33 8.88 -47.58
N GLU A 20 -13.70 10.05 -48.12
CA GLU A 20 -14.50 10.37 -49.34
C GLU A 20 -15.98 10.72 -49.06
N GLY A 21 -16.61 11.77 -49.59
CA GLY A 21 -16.29 12.74 -50.65
C GLY A 21 -17.42 13.79 -50.76
N ARG A 22 -17.16 14.86 -51.52
CA ARG A 22 -17.95 16.11 -51.67
C ARG A 22 -19.43 15.96 -52.10
N SER A 23 -20.31 16.85 -51.62
CA SER A 23 -21.08 17.83 -52.44
C SER A 23 -22.09 18.66 -51.62
N ASP A 24 -22.20 19.94 -51.96
CA ASP A 24 -23.12 20.95 -51.41
C ASP A 24 -24.62 20.61 -51.53
N VAL A 25 -25.45 21.21 -50.67
CA VAL A 25 -26.74 21.89 -51.00
C VAL A 25 -27.44 22.39 -49.71
N GLU A 26 -27.83 23.67 -49.72
CA GLU A 26 -28.69 24.34 -48.73
C GLU A 26 -30.11 23.74 -48.69
N THR A 27 -30.77 23.78 -47.52
CA THR A 27 -32.07 24.49 -47.32
C THR A 27 -32.69 24.30 -45.93
N ASN A 28 -33.15 25.43 -45.38
CA ASN A 28 -34.32 25.66 -44.51
C ASN A 28 -34.63 24.80 -43.27
N GLY A 29 -34.27 25.34 -42.11
CA GLY A 29 -35.19 25.92 -41.12
C GLY A 29 -36.41 25.12 -40.61
N ARG A 30 -36.37 24.73 -39.32
CA ARG A 30 -37.45 25.00 -38.35
C ARG A 30 -37.07 24.66 -36.90
N LYS A 31 -37.07 25.71 -36.07
CA LYS A 31 -37.46 25.81 -34.65
C LYS A 31 -37.35 24.55 -33.77
N ARG A 32 -36.62 24.67 -32.65
CA ARG A 32 -37.17 24.51 -31.29
C ARG A 32 -36.24 25.02 -30.18
N SER A 33 -36.74 26.03 -29.48
CA SER A 33 -36.56 26.38 -28.05
C SER A 33 -35.19 26.19 -27.41
N ALA A 34 -34.51 27.32 -27.18
CA ALA A 34 -33.60 27.49 -26.06
C ALA A 34 -34.41 27.46 -24.75
N SER A 35 -34.01 26.60 -23.82
CA SER A 35 -34.34 26.73 -22.41
C SER A 35 -33.04 26.76 -21.63
N GLU A 36 -32.67 27.96 -21.17
CA GLU A 36 -31.66 28.19 -20.16
C GLU A 36 -32.06 27.46 -18.88
N ALA A 37 -31.39 26.36 -18.56
CA ALA A 37 -31.50 25.74 -17.25
C ALA A 37 -30.39 26.31 -16.35
N ARG A 38 -30.80 27.29 -15.52
CA ARG A 38 -30.09 27.74 -14.32
C ARG A 38 -29.54 26.55 -13.54
N VAL A 39 -28.22 26.52 -13.35
CA VAL A 39 -27.58 25.67 -12.34
C VAL A 39 -27.99 26.22 -10.97
N SER A 40 -28.98 25.58 -10.35
CA SER A 40 -29.37 25.86 -8.97
C SER A 40 -28.41 25.11 -8.04
N SER A 41 -27.60 25.87 -7.31
CA SER A 41 -26.78 25.41 -6.20
C SER A 41 -27.68 24.91 -5.08
N THR A 42 -27.97 23.61 -5.07
CA THR A 42 -28.62 22.96 -3.93
C THR A 42 -27.56 22.18 -3.16
N LEU A 43 -27.14 22.79 -2.04
CA LEU A 43 -26.49 22.12 -0.93
C LEU A 43 -27.35 20.93 -0.48
N GLN A 44 -27.03 19.72 -0.93
CA GLN A 44 -27.54 18.50 -0.31
C GLN A 44 -26.55 18.05 0.76
N LYS A 45 -26.79 18.53 1.99
CA LYS A 45 -26.43 17.81 3.20
C LYS A 45 -27.25 16.52 3.24
N SER A 46 -26.61 15.38 3.07
CA SER A 46 -27.12 14.11 3.59
C SER A 46 -25.96 13.14 3.80
N SER A 47 -25.53 13.02 5.06
CA SER A 47 -24.92 11.77 5.52
C SER A 47 -25.94 10.64 5.38
N PRO A 48 -25.48 9.45 5.01
CA PRO A 48 -25.83 8.27 5.77
C PRO A 48 -24.56 7.60 6.31
N GLN A 49 -24.47 7.60 7.63
CA GLN A 49 -23.78 6.54 8.37
C GLN A 49 -24.43 5.18 8.04
N LEU A 50 -23.64 4.11 8.24
CA LEU A 50 -23.96 2.69 8.06
C LEU A 50 -23.91 2.17 6.62
N THR A 51 -22.80 1.50 6.26
CA THR A 51 -22.74 0.04 5.99
C THR A 51 -21.27 -0.43 5.90
N ILE A 52 -20.50 -0.35 6.99
CA ILE A 52 -19.25 -1.15 7.16
C ILE A 52 -19.33 -1.86 8.52
N LEU A 53 -20.40 -2.60 8.70
CA LEU A 53 -20.53 -3.63 9.73
C LEU A 53 -20.55 -4.94 8.95
N LYS A 54 -19.42 -5.68 8.98
CA LYS A 54 -19.21 -7.06 8.46
C LYS A 54 -18.49 -7.22 7.11
N SER A 55 -17.30 -6.65 6.94
CA SER A 55 -16.25 -7.37 6.20
C SER A 55 -15.51 -8.28 7.20
N PRO A 56 -15.73 -9.62 7.18
CA PRO A 56 -15.02 -10.52 8.09
C PRO A 56 -13.53 -10.51 7.70
N GLY A 57 -12.69 -9.98 8.60
CA GLY A 57 -11.25 -9.95 8.43
C GLY A 57 -10.69 -11.32 8.07
N ARG A 58 -10.21 -11.46 6.83
CA ARG A 58 -9.40 -12.60 6.37
C ARG A 58 -7.89 -12.34 6.56
N TRP A 59 -7.54 -11.44 7.48
CA TRP A 59 -6.18 -10.94 7.67
C TRP A 59 -5.38 -11.74 8.71
N GLY A 60 -5.90 -12.89 9.14
CA GLY A 60 -5.47 -13.57 10.35
C GLY A 60 -5.16 -15.05 10.24
N PHE A 61 -4.14 -15.48 10.98
CA PHE A 61 -3.82 -16.88 11.22
C PHE A 61 -4.84 -17.48 12.21
N GLN A 62 -5.81 -18.26 11.73
CA GLN A 62 -6.84 -18.82 12.60
C GLN A 62 -6.30 -19.94 13.51
N ASN A 63 -6.55 -19.86 14.82
CA ASN A 63 -6.95 -20.99 15.69
C ASN A 63 -7.39 -20.58 17.11
N LYS A 64 -8.16 -21.47 17.76
CA LYS A 64 -9.16 -21.29 18.83
C LYS A 64 -8.68 -20.85 20.23
N GLU A 65 -9.63 -20.19 20.93
CA GLU A 65 -9.71 -19.79 22.36
C GLU A 65 -8.67 -18.84 22.99
N TYR A 66 -9.17 -17.99 23.89
CA TYR A 66 -8.61 -16.72 24.36
C TYR A 66 -8.36 -16.81 25.88
N VAL A 67 -7.16 -16.42 26.34
CA VAL A 67 -6.91 -16.08 27.76
C VAL A 67 -5.96 -14.88 27.79
N TYR A 68 -6.34 -13.85 28.56
CA TYR A 68 -5.62 -12.59 28.76
C TYR A 68 -4.41 -12.82 29.68
N GLU A 69 -3.25 -12.25 29.35
CA GLU A 69 -2.19 -11.98 30.33
C GLU A 69 -1.76 -10.51 30.21
N ASP A 70 -1.85 -9.80 31.34
CA ASP A 70 -1.41 -8.41 31.49
C ASP A 70 0.12 -8.35 31.45
N VAL A 71 0.69 -7.65 30.46
CA VAL A 71 2.09 -7.21 30.50
C VAL A 71 2.15 -5.76 30.06
N THR A 72 2.36 -4.86 31.00
CA THR A 72 2.59 -3.44 30.73
C THR A 72 4.01 -3.20 30.21
N SER A 73 4.16 -2.65 29.00
CA SER A 73 5.40 -1.99 28.58
C SER A 73 5.09 -0.58 28.05
N SER A 74 5.49 0.44 28.80
CA SER A 74 5.47 1.84 28.35
C SER A 74 6.74 2.13 27.55
N VAL A 75 6.61 2.30 26.23
CA VAL A 75 7.69 2.84 25.40
C VAL A 75 7.24 4.22 24.93
N GLN A 76 8.00 5.24 25.36
CA GLN A 76 7.84 6.61 24.92
C GLN A 76 8.27 6.67 23.45
N GLY A 77 7.29 6.70 22.55
CA GLY A 77 7.50 6.54 21.11
C GLY A 77 8.29 7.69 20.48
N ASP A 78 9.07 7.35 19.46
CA ASP A 78 9.73 8.32 18.58
C ASP A 78 8.67 9.20 17.88
N ARG A 79 9.01 10.47 17.64
CA ARG A 79 8.03 11.53 17.31
C ARG A 79 7.81 11.71 15.80
N SER A 80 8.19 10.73 14.98
CA SER A 80 8.05 10.80 13.52
C SER A 80 6.70 10.27 13.02
N LEU A 81 6.02 9.37 13.73
CA LEU A 81 4.67 8.96 13.31
C LEU A 81 3.58 9.83 13.96
N SER A 82 2.79 10.49 13.11
CA SER A 82 1.56 11.16 13.51
C SER A 82 0.37 10.27 13.15
N LEU A 83 -0.06 9.47 14.13
CA LEU A 83 -1.40 8.91 14.15
C LEU A 83 -2.27 9.97 14.85
N CYS A 84 -3.17 10.62 14.11
CA CYS A 84 -4.22 11.42 14.76
C CYS A 84 -5.18 10.44 15.44
N ASP A 85 -4.84 10.13 16.69
CA ASP A 85 -5.50 9.14 17.50
C ASP A 85 -6.81 9.68 18.06
N GLY A 86 -7.82 8.82 18.13
CA GLY A 86 -9.05 9.18 18.81
C GLY A 86 -8.78 9.50 20.28
N ALA A 87 -9.16 10.70 20.70
CA ALA A 87 -9.07 11.14 22.08
C ALA A 87 -10.28 10.66 22.89
N GLY A 88 -10.05 10.25 24.14
CA GLY A 88 -11.11 9.80 25.04
C GLY A 88 -11.77 8.50 24.54
N ASP A 89 -13.08 8.55 24.29
CA ASP A 89 -13.85 7.39 23.84
C ASP A 89 -13.78 7.17 22.31
N ASN A 90 -13.18 8.10 21.58
CA ASN A 90 -12.99 7.94 20.14
C ASN A 90 -11.94 6.87 19.88
N ARG A 91 -12.36 5.77 19.25
CA ARG A 91 -11.48 4.67 18.86
C ARG A 91 -10.96 4.88 17.44
N PRO A 92 -9.67 4.63 17.16
CA PRO A 92 -9.18 4.60 15.78
C PRO A 92 -9.88 3.52 14.95
N PHE A 93 -10.18 3.81 13.68
CA PHE A 93 -10.94 2.89 12.81
C PHE A 93 -10.26 1.52 12.66
N TYR A 94 -8.93 1.48 12.64
CA TYR A 94 -8.13 0.27 12.48
C TYR A 94 -8.15 -0.64 13.73
N LEU A 95 -8.72 -0.17 14.84
CA LEU A 95 -8.93 -0.95 16.07
C LEU A 95 -10.41 -1.32 16.27
N ASN A 96 -11.24 -1.26 15.23
CA ASN A 96 -12.65 -1.67 15.31
C ASN A 96 -12.80 -3.14 15.75
N GLY A 97 -13.35 -3.36 16.95
CA GLY A 97 -13.43 -4.69 17.59
C GLY A 97 -12.35 -4.96 18.66
N PHE A 98 -11.33 -4.10 18.79
CA PHE A 98 -10.37 -4.15 19.89
C PHE A 98 -11.00 -3.66 21.21
N PRO A 99 -10.65 -4.22 22.39
CA PRO A 99 -11.09 -3.70 23.68
C PRO A 99 -10.58 -2.27 23.91
N TRP A 100 -11.43 -1.26 23.78
CA TRP A 100 -11.05 0.16 23.92
C TRP A 100 -11.77 0.83 25.09
N THR A 101 -11.03 1.57 25.90
CA THR A 101 -11.56 2.40 27.00
C THR A 101 -10.81 3.73 27.06
N ALA A 102 -11.39 4.76 27.69
CA ALA A 102 -10.69 6.02 27.94
C ALA A 102 -9.39 5.83 28.76
N GLN A 103 -9.31 4.81 29.62
CA GLN A 103 -8.08 4.46 30.35
C GLN A 103 -7.02 3.88 29.41
N TYR A 104 -7.41 2.97 28.51
CA TYR A 104 -6.51 2.41 27.51
C TYR A 104 -5.98 3.49 26.56
N ALA A 105 -6.84 4.41 26.12
CA ALA A 105 -6.46 5.53 25.26
C ALA A 105 -5.30 6.38 25.84
N ARG A 106 -5.17 6.46 27.17
CA ARG A 106 -4.09 7.19 27.86
C ARG A 106 -2.79 6.40 27.99
N ARG A 107 -2.83 5.07 27.81
CA ARG A 107 -1.70 4.15 28.01
C ARG A 107 -1.79 3.00 27.00
N ARG A 108 -1.64 3.34 25.72
CA ARG A 108 -1.75 2.38 24.62
C ARG A 108 -0.62 1.37 24.66
N ASP A 109 -0.98 0.11 24.44
CA ASP A 109 -0.03 -0.97 24.18
C ASP A 109 0.01 -1.23 22.67
N TYR A 110 0.92 -0.54 21.99
CA TYR A 110 1.09 -0.68 20.54
C TYR A 110 1.53 -2.09 20.11
N LYS A 111 2.14 -2.87 21.00
CA LYS A 111 2.51 -4.25 20.70
C LYS A 111 1.25 -5.13 20.66
N GLN A 112 0.36 -4.97 21.63
CA GLN A 112 -0.93 -5.66 21.65
C GLN A 112 -1.81 -5.24 20.46
N GLU A 113 -1.81 -3.96 20.10
CA GLU A 113 -2.50 -3.47 18.91
C GLU A 113 -1.94 -4.08 17.63
N LEU A 114 -0.61 -4.18 17.49
CA LEU A 114 -0.01 -4.81 16.31
C LEU A 114 -0.39 -6.30 16.20
N PHE A 115 -0.47 -7.03 17.32
CA PHE A 115 -0.98 -8.40 17.31
C PHE A 115 -2.44 -8.45 16.91
N TYR A 116 -3.27 -7.55 17.44
CA TYR A 116 -4.66 -7.44 17.03
C TYR A 116 -4.80 -7.18 15.53
N LEU A 117 -3.99 -6.26 14.98
CA LEU A 117 -3.94 -5.98 13.55
C LEU A 117 -3.49 -7.22 12.76
N CYS A 118 -2.53 -8.01 13.24
CA CYS A 118 -2.15 -9.28 12.60
C CYS A 118 -3.14 -10.42 12.89
N VAL A 119 -4.23 -10.16 13.63
CA VAL A 119 -5.19 -11.14 14.13
C VAL A 119 -4.48 -12.30 14.86
N GLN A 120 -3.41 -11.96 15.57
CA GLN A 120 -2.65 -12.85 16.42
C GLN A 120 -3.10 -12.71 17.86
N LYS A 121 -3.07 -13.82 18.58
CA LYS A 121 -3.31 -13.84 20.03
C LYS A 121 -2.07 -13.51 20.85
N GLY A 122 -0.91 -13.61 20.24
CA GLY A 122 0.36 -13.38 20.89
C GLY A 122 1.51 -13.59 19.94
N VAL A 123 2.72 -13.41 20.47
CA VAL A 123 3.97 -13.58 19.75
C VAL A 123 4.12 -15.01 19.26
N GLN A 124 4.30 -15.18 17.96
CA GLN A 124 4.68 -16.47 17.39
C GLN A 124 6.21 -16.61 17.34
N THR A 125 6.72 -17.82 17.32
CA THR A 125 8.13 -18.06 16.99
C THR A 125 8.28 -18.36 15.50
N TRP A 126 9.50 -18.33 14.98
CA TRP A 126 9.79 -18.79 13.62
C TRP A 126 9.45 -20.28 13.36
N ARG A 127 9.11 -21.08 14.40
CA ARG A 127 8.70 -22.49 14.28
C ARG A 127 7.23 -22.61 13.83
N LEU A 128 6.90 -21.97 12.72
CA LEU A 128 5.59 -22.05 12.10
C LEU A 128 5.41 -23.38 11.37
N ARG A 129 4.17 -23.84 11.24
CA ARG A 129 3.87 -25.02 10.42
C ARG A 129 4.20 -24.71 8.96
N LYS A 130 4.81 -25.66 8.26
CA LYS A 130 5.14 -25.53 6.82
C LYS A 130 3.92 -25.17 5.95
N ALA A 131 2.74 -25.70 6.31
CA ALA A 131 1.48 -25.35 5.62
C ALA A 131 1.08 -23.88 5.75
N VAL A 132 1.64 -23.16 6.73
CA VAL A 132 1.38 -21.74 6.99
C VAL A 132 2.45 -20.88 6.32
N LEU A 133 3.72 -21.14 6.63
CA LEU A 133 4.87 -20.47 6.05
C LEU A 133 5.96 -21.50 5.78
N ASP A 134 6.26 -21.72 4.50
CA ASP A 134 7.30 -22.64 4.07
C ASP A 134 8.56 -21.87 3.70
N LEU A 135 9.57 -22.03 4.54
CA LEU A 135 10.91 -21.45 4.39
C LEU A 135 11.93 -22.50 3.94
N SER A 136 11.52 -23.58 3.28
CA SER A 136 12.45 -24.62 2.84
C SER A 136 13.38 -24.14 1.72
N ASN A 137 12.85 -23.35 0.77
CA ASN A 137 13.58 -22.86 -0.41
C ASN A 137 13.35 -21.35 -0.66
N PRO A 138 13.69 -20.47 0.30
CA PRO A 138 13.53 -19.05 0.12
C PRO A 138 14.51 -18.50 -0.92
N VAL A 139 14.11 -17.45 -1.64
CA VAL A 139 15.00 -16.70 -2.53
C VAL A 139 14.90 -15.22 -2.19
N LYS A 140 16.01 -14.56 -1.83
CA LYS A 140 15.99 -13.11 -1.59
C LYS A 140 15.72 -12.39 -2.93
N LEU A 141 14.69 -11.54 -2.93
CA LEU A 141 14.24 -10.77 -4.10
C LEU A 141 14.85 -9.37 -4.12
N GLY A 142 15.04 -8.79 -2.94
CA GLY A 142 15.57 -7.45 -2.79
C GLY A 142 15.71 -7.06 -1.32
N GLU A 143 16.14 -5.85 -1.11
CA GLU A 143 16.40 -5.25 0.20
C GLU A 143 16.02 -3.78 0.18
N GLY A 144 15.79 -3.22 1.37
CA GLY A 144 15.71 -1.79 1.58
C GLY A 144 16.15 -1.47 3.00
N THR A 145 16.20 -0.18 3.33
CA THR A 145 16.71 0.32 4.61
C THR A 145 16.10 -0.40 5.82
N PHE A 146 14.79 -0.66 5.78
CA PHE A 146 14.06 -1.22 6.92
C PHE A 146 13.90 -2.74 6.91
N GLY A 147 14.40 -3.46 5.91
CA GLY A 147 14.26 -4.92 5.92
C GLY A 147 14.60 -5.64 4.63
N GLU A 148 14.21 -6.91 4.60
CA GLU A 148 14.59 -7.88 3.58
C GLU A 148 13.34 -8.43 2.89
N VAL A 149 13.41 -8.72 1.60
CA VAL A 149 12.27 -9.31 0.85
C VAL A 149 12.67 -10.67 0.29
N PHE A 150 11.88 -11.70 0.59
CA PHE A 150 12.13 -13.07 0.13
C PHE A 150 10.92 -13.65 -0.60
N ARG A 151 11.14 -14.35 -1.71
CA ARG A 151 10.15 -15.25 -2.29
C ARG A 151 10.07 -16.51 -1.44
N VAL A 152 8.87 -16.81 -0.95
CA VAL A 152 8.58 -17.99 -0.12
C VAL A 152 7.20 -18.54 -0.47
N ILE A 153 6.77 -19.63 0.16
CA ILE A 153 5.39 -20.12 0.07
C ILE A 153 4.65 -19.78 1.36
N TYR A 154 3.50 -19.13 1.22
CA TYR A 154 2.60 -18.74 2.30
C TYR A 154 1.21 -19.29 2.03
N SER A 155 0.69 -20.12 2.93
CA SER A 155 -0.63 -20.78 2.77
C SER A 155 -0.82 -21.47 1.41
N GLY A 156 0.24 -22.04 0.84
CA GLY A 156 0.24 -22.72 -0.46
C GLY A 156 0.45 -21.82 -1.68
N GLU A 157 0.52 -20.50 -1.52
CA GLU A 157 0.78 -19.53 -2.61
C GLU A 157 2.22 -19.02 -2.57
N ILE A 158 2.80 -18.74 -3.74
CA ILE A 158 4.09 -18.02 -3.83
C ILE A 158 3.84 -16.56 -3.46
N VAL A 159 4.65 -16.03 -2.55
CA VAL A 159 4.55 -14.65 -2.06
C VAL A 159 5.90 -13.97 -1.95
N ALA A 160 5.91 -12.65 -2.00
CA ALA A 160 7.02 -11.81 -1.56
C ALA A 160 6.84 -11.50 -0.05
N LEU A 161 7.67 -12.12 0.79
CA LEU A 161 7.69 -11.93 2.23
C LEU A 161 8.67 -10.81 2.60
N LYS A 162 8.15 -9.64 2.97
CA LYS A 162 8.92 -8.55 3.58
C LYS A 162 9.13 -8.85 5.07
N VAL A 163 10.38 -8.90 5.51
CA VAL A 163 10.80 -9.22 6.88
C VAL A 163 11.43 -7.98 7.51
N ILE A 164 10.77 -7.42 8.53
CA ILE A 164 11.11 -6.12 9.10
C ILE A 164 11.44 -6.30 10.59
N PRO A 165 12.68 -6.05 11.05
CA PRO A 165 13.00 -6.05 12.49
C PRO A 165 12.31 -4.88 13.19
N ILE A 166 11.66 -5.16 14.33
CA ILE A 166 10.89 -4.16 15.08
C ILE A 166 11.18 -4.19 16.58
N GLY A 167 11.13 -3.02 17.21
CA GLY A 167 11.19 -2.88 18.67
C GLY A 167 12.52 -3.29 19.33
N GLY A 168 13.57 -3.51 18.54
CA GLY A 168 14.94 -3.68 19.04
C GLY A 168 15.65 -2.34 19.22
N THR A 169 16.71 -2.34 20.03
CA THR A 169 17.52 -1.14 20.31
C THR A 169 18.80 -1.07 19.48
N LYS A 170 19.11 -2.11 18.71
CA LYS A 170 20.28 -2.15 17.83
C LYS A 170 19.99 -1.33 16.57
N MET A 171 21.01 -0.61 16.11
CA MET A 171 21.04 -0.08 14.74
C MET A 171 21.08 -1.26 13.76
N VAL A 172 20.36 -1.13 12.65
CA VAL A 172 20.28 -2.10 11.56
C VAL A 172 20.31 -1.30 10.26
N ASN A 173 21.23 -1.62 9.36
CA ASN A 173 21.38 -0.96 8.06
C ASN A 173 21.59 0.56 8.19
N GLY A 174 22.31 0.99 9.23
CA GLY A 174 22.52 2.42 9.51
C GLY A 174 21.38 3.12 10.26
N ASP A 175 20.25 2.46 10.49
CA ASP A 175 19.05 3.06 11.08
C ASP A 175 18.55 2.40 12.37
N LYS A 176 17.75 3.14 13.15
CA LYS A 176 17.04 2.56 14.29
C LYS A 176 15.89 1.69 13.80
N GLN A 177 15.67 0.56 14.46
CA GLN A 177 14.49 -0.26 14.19
C GLN A 177 13.20 0.52 14.51
N LYS A 178 12.20 0.40 13.62
CA LYS A 178 10.87 0.99 13.84
C LYS A 178 10.26 0.45 15.14
N SER A 179 9.59 1.31 15.90
CA SER A 179 8.82 0.88 17.07
C SER A 179 7.56 0.11 16.65
N PHE A 180 6.91 -0.60 17.60
CA PHE A 180 5.62 -1.25 17.35
C PHE A 180 4.54 -0.26 16.87
N ARG A 181 4.63 1.00 17.33
CA ARG A 181 3.75 2.08 16.90
C ARG A 181 4.02 2.46 15.45
N ASP A 182 5.29 2.71 15.11
CA ASP A 182 5.67 3.24 13.80
C ASP A 182 5.40 2.22 12.69
N ILE A 183 5.69 0.95 12.93
CA ILE A 183 5.44 -0.11 11.95
C ILE A 183 3.94 -0.39 11.75
N SER A 184 3.09 -0.07 12.74
CA SER A 184 1.65 -0.27 12.60
C SER A 184 1.07 0.56 11.45
N ALA A 185 1.63 1.74 11.17
CA ALA A 185 1.20 2.56 10.03
C ALA A 185 1.37 1.83 8.70
N GLU A 186 2.55 1.22 8.46
CA GLU A 186 2.84 0.49 7.23
C GLU A 186 1.88 -0.70 7.04
N LEU A 187 1.55 -1.42 8.12
CA LEU A 187 0.57 -2.50 8.09
C LEU A 187 -0.85 -1.99 7.79
N ILE A 188 -1.27 -0.90 8.44
CA ILE A 188 -2.62 -0.34 8.25
C ILE A 188 -2.78 0.16 6.82
N VAL A 189 -1.83 0.93 6.30
CA VAL A 189 -1.86 1.45 4.93
C VAL A 189 -1.86 0.30 3.93
N SER A 190 -1.01 -0.71 4.11
CA SER A 190 -0.96 -1.89 3.23
C SER A 190 -2.30 -2.63 3.17
N LYS A 191 -3.00 -2.76 4.29
CA LYS A 191 -4.33 -3.38 4.35
C LYS A 191 -5.39 -2.55 3.63
N GLU A 192 -5.40 -1.24 3.88
CA GLU A 192 -6.40 -0.34 3.31
C GLU A 192 -6.25 -0.22 1.79
N LEU A 193 -5.02 -0.14 1.29
CA LEU A 193 -4.75 -0.17 -0.16
C LEU A 193 -5.06 -1.53 -0.78
N SER A 194 -4.82 -2.63 -0.06
CA SER A 194 -5.20 -3.98 -0.51
C SER A 194 -6.70 -4.19 -0.63
N ASP A 195 -7.50 -3.47 0.18
CA ASP A 195 -8.97 -3.53 0.17
C ASP A 195 -9.59 -2.67 -0.94
N LEU A 196 -8.82 -1.81 -1.61
CA LEU A 196 -9.32 -1.01 -2.74
C LEU A 196 -9.78 -1.85 -3.94
N LYS A 197 -9.44 -3.14 -3.99
CA LYS A 197 -9.95 -4.09 -5.00
C LYS A 197 -11.46 -4.33 -4.91
N HIS A 198 -12.09 -3.95 -3.80
CA HIS A 198 -13.52 -4.07 -3.59
C HIS A 198 -14.20 -2.73 -3.88
N ILE A 199 -15.29 -2.78 -4.66
CA ILE A 199 -16.10 -1.61 -5.01
C ILE A 199 -16.73 -1.06 -3.73
N GLU A 200 -16.44 0.21 -3.44
CA GLU A 200 -17.06 0.99 -2.38
C GLU A 200 -17.25 2.42 -2.90
N ASP A 201 -18.44 2.98 -2.71
CA ASP A 201 -18.85 4.29 -3.23
C ASP A 201 -18.65 4.48 -4.75
N GLY A 202 -18.62 3.37 -5.50
CA GLY A 202 -18.38 3.38 -6.95
C GLY A 202 -16.90 3.50 -7.34
N TYR A 203 -15.98 3.21 -6.41
CA TYR A 203 -14.54 3.26 -6.65
C TYR A 203 -13.86 1.93 -6.29
N SER A 204 -13.05 1.40 -7.21
CA SER A 204 -12.24 0.19 -7.00
C SER A 204 -10.99 0.18 -7.87
N THR A 205 -9.91 -0.43 -7.39
CA THR A 205 -8.68 -0.64 -8.17
C THR A 205 -7.91 -1.85 -7.69
N GLN A 206 -7.22 -2.53 -8.61
CA GLN A 206 -6.28 -3.61 -8.32
C GLN A 206 -4.81 -3.17 -8.47
N GLY A 207 -4.56 -1.88 -8.65
CA GLY A 207 -3.22 -1.36 -8.98
C GLY A 207 -2.25 -1.26 -7.79
N PHE A 208 -2.68 -1.56 -6.56
CA PHE A 208 -1.79 -1.68 -5.40
C PHE A 208 -1.47 -3.14 -5.11
N ILE A 209 -0.27 -3.42 -4.61
CA ILE A 209 0.13 -4.78 -4.26
C ILE A 209 -0.80 -5.37 -3.20
N HIS A 210 -1.28 -6.59 -3.43
CA HIS A 210 -2.14 -7.24 -2.47
C HIS A 210 -1.33 -7.85 -1.32
N LEU A 211 -1.57 -7.36 -0.10
CA LEU A 211 -1.16 -8.05 1.13
C LEU A 211 -2.00 -9.33 1.25
N ARG A 212 -1.35 -10.49 1.41
CA ARG A 212 -1.99 -11.80 1.63
C ARG A 212 -2.09 -12.16 3.11
N GLY A 213 -1.17 -11.64 3.92
CA GLY A 213 -1.15 -11.87 5.36
C GLY A 213 -0.06 -11.08 6.06
N ALA A 214 -0.20 -10.93 7.38
CA ALA A 214 0.78 -10.24 8.22
C ALA A 214 0.94 -10.96 9.56
N MET A 215 2.18 -11.13 10.02
CA MET A 215 2.49 -11.80 11.29
C MET A 215 3.64 -11.12 12.02
N VAL A 216 3.54 -10.97 13.34
CA VAL A 216 4.67 -10.73 14.21
C VAL A 216 5.25 -12.04 14.73
N VAL A 217 6.55 -12.24 14.49
CA VAL A 217 7.32 -13.38 15.03
C VAL A 217 8.43 -12.89 15.95
N LYS A 218 8.93 -13.78 16.81
CA LYS A 218 10.09 -13.55 17.69
C LYS A 218 11.08 -14.69 17.61
N GLY A 219 12.36 -14.36 17.60
CA GLY A 219 13.45 -15.32 17.56
C GLY A 219 14.55 -14.90 16.58
N SER A 220 15.67 -15.62 16.57
CA SER A 220 16.72 -15.40 15.58
C SER A 220 16.25 -15.72 14.16
N TYR A 221 16.91 -15.10 13.18
CA TYR A 221 16.64 -15.32 11.77
C TYR A 221 16.74 -16.83 11.42
N PRO A 222 15.77 -17.41 10.68
CA PRO A 222 15.86 -18.79 10.20
C PRO A 222 17.09 -19.01 9.33
N ARG A 223 17.81 -20.13 9.52
CA ARG A 223 19.04 -20.42 8.77
C ARG A 223 18.81 -20.43 7.25
N SER A 224 17.65 -20.88 6.78
CA SER A 224 17.32 -20.86 5.35
C SER A 224 17.22 -19.44 4.77
N LEU A 225 16.66 -18.48 5.53
CA LEU A 225 16.63 -17.08 5.12
C LEU A 225 18.03 -16.45 5.16
N VAL A 226 18.85 -16.80 6.15
CA VAL A 226 20.25 -16.36 6.21
C VAL A 226 21.02 -16.86 4.98
N THR A 227 20.89 -18.14 4.61
CA THR A 227 21.55 -18.68 3.42
C THR A 227 21.05 -18.03 2.13
N ALA A 228 19.76 -17.72 2.02
CA ALA A 228 19.25 -16.96 0.87
C ALA A 228 19.81 -15.53 0.81
N TRP A 229 20.04 -14.90 1.96
CA TRP A 229 20.71 -13.60 2.05
C TRP A 229 22.19 -13.70 1.63
N GLU A 230 22.94 -14.68 2.16
CA GLU A 230 24.36 -14.94 1.81
C GLU A 230 24.52 -15.13 0.29
N GLN A 231 23.63 -15.91 -0.34
CA GLN A 231 23.64 -16.13 -1.80
C GLN A 231 23.31 -14.89 -2.63
N TYR A 232 22.55 -13.95 -2.08
CA TYR A 232 22.23 -12.68 -2.72
C TYR A 232 23.43 -11.74 -2.61
N ASP A 233 24.03 -11.63 -1.43
CA ASP A 233 25.22 -10.80 -1.19
C ASP A 233 26.42 -11.24 -2.05
N GLU A 234 26.62 -12.54 -2.23
CA GLU A 234 27.64 -13.07 -3.13
C GLU A 234 27.45 -12.57 -4.58
N ARG A 235 26.20 -12.48 -5.05
CA ARG A 235 25.85 -12.15 -6.44
C ARG A 235 25.70 -10.67 -6.72
N LEU A 236 25.06 -9.94 -5.81
CA LEU A 236 24.62 -8.55 -6.02
C LEU A 236 25.27 -7.56 -5.06
N LYS A 237 25.99 -8.05 -4.03
CA LYS A 237 26.58 -7.25 -2.93
C LYS A 237 25.50 -6.50 -2.16
N SER A 238 25.11 -7.05 -1.02
CA SER A 238 24.11 -6.44 -0.15
C SER A 238 24.69 -5.18 0.51
N GLU A 239 23.88 -4.14 0.58
CA GLU A 239 24.15 -2.92 1.35
C GLU A 239 23.71 -3.06 2.82
N ASN A 240 22.88 -4.08 3.11
CA ASN A 240 22.34 -4.34 4.44
C ASN A 240 23.31 -5.12 5.35
N ASP A 241 23.10 -5.00 6.66
CA ASP A 241 23.81 -5.79 7.66
C ASP A 241 23.41 -7.27 7.58
N HIS A 242 24.38 -8.15 7.84
CA HIS A 242 24.13 -9.60 7.84
C HIS A 242 23.08 -10.00 8.90
N PRO A 243 22.02 -10.77 8.56
CA PRO A 243 20.87 -11.02 9.46
C PRO A 243 21.17 -11.85 10.72
N CYS A 244 22.38 -12.38 10.88
CA CYS A 244 22.84 -13.05 12.11
C CYS A 244 23.02 -12.10 13.30
N ILE A 245 22.94 -10.78 13.10
CA ILE A 245 22.98 -9.81 14.21
C ILE A 245 21.80 -9.94 15.18
N PHE A 246 20.72 -10.61 14.76
CA PHE A 246 19.47 -10.75 15.52
C PHE A 246 19.45 -11.96 16.47
N GLY A 247 19.28 -11.69 17.76
CA GLY A 247 19.14 -12.69 18.80
C GLY A 247 17.72 -13.25 18.97
N SER A 248 17.56 -14.21 19.89
CA SER A 248 16.29 -14.89 20.16
C SER A 248 15.19 -13.98 20.74
N SER A 249 15.53 -12.79 21.23
CA SER A 249 14.59 -11.81 21.76
C SER A 249 14.02 -10.85 20.70
N GLN A 250 14.60 -10.80 19.50
CA GLN A 250 14.21 -9.89 18.42
C GLN A 250 12.79 -10.20 17.93
N HIS A 251 11.98 -9.16 17.72
CA HIS A 251 10.69 -9.28 17.04
C HIS A 251 10.81 -8.86 15.58
N PHE A 252 10.02 -9.47 14.71
CA PHE A 252 9.91 -9.12 13.29
C PHE A 252 8.45 -9.00 12.91
N LEU A 253 8.10 -7.99 12.12
CA LEU A 253 6.88 -7.99 11.34
C LEU A 253 7.16 -8.66 9.99
N LEU A 254 6.33 -9.62 9.63
CA LEU A 254 6.30 -10.30 8.35
C LEU A 254 5.09 -9.81 7.59
N LEU A 255 5.29 -9.33 6.37
CA LEU A 255 4.22 -8.96 5.44
C LEU A 255 4.36 -9.84 4.21
N ALA A 256 3.37 -10.71 3.97
CA ALA A 256 3.33 -11.58 2.80
C ALA A 256 2.52 -10.86 1.70
N PHE A 257 3.18 -10.40 0.66
CA PHE A 257 2.55 -9.78 -0.50
C PHE A 257 2.43 -10.76 -1.65
N GLU A 258 1.46 -10.56 -2.53
CA GLU A 258 1.42 -11.29 -3.80
C GLU A 258 2.69 -11.05 -4.64
N ASP A 259 2.91 -11.92 -5.62
CA ASP A 259 3.99 -11.71 -6.58
C ASP A 259 3.62 -10.60 -7.57
N GLY A 260 4.25 -9.43 -7.42
CA GLY A 260 4.04 -8.27 -8.28
C GLY A 260 4.91 -8.26 -9.54
N GLY A 261 5.82 -9.22 -9.73
CA GLY A 261 6.78 -9.22 -10.84
C GLY A 261 8.04 -8.41 -10.57
N ALA A 262 8.58 -7.76 -11.60
CA ALA A 262 9.86 -7.02 -11.53
C ALA A 262 9.62 -5.52 -11.36
N ASP A 263 10.49 -4.82 -10.63
CA ASP A 263 10.42 -3.36 -10.53
C ASP A 263 10.66 -2.67 -11.88
N LEU A 264 10.02 -1.53 -12.10
CA LEU A 264 10.05 -0.79 -13.37
C LEU A 264 11.44 -0.23 -13.68
N GLU A 265 12.28 0.00 -12.67
CA GLU A 265 13.67 0.42 -12.86
C GLU A 265 14.49 -0.63 -13.64
N LYS A 266 14.19 -1.93 -13.42
CA LYS A 266 14.84 -3.05 -14.14
C LYS A 266 14.03 -3.58 -15.31
N TYR A 267 12.76 -3.20 -15.44
CA TYR A 267 11.86 -3.71 -16.47
C TYR A 267 12.09 -3.03 -17.83
N VAL A 268 12.13 -3.82 -18.91
CA VAL A 268 12.26 -3.30 -20.28
C VAL A 268 10.88 -3.12 -20.90
N VAL A 269 10.42 -1.86 -21.01
CA VAL A 269 9.16 -1.51 -21.68
C VAL A 269 9.32 -1.68 -23.20
N ALA A 270 8.55 -2.58 -23.80
CA ALA A 270 8.78 -3.02 -25.18
C ALA A 270 8.26 -2.04 -26.24
N ASN A 271 7.20 -1.29 -25.94
CA ASN A 271 6.57 -0.36 -26.88
C ASN A 271 5.78 0.75 -26.18
N VAL A 272 5.35 1.75 -26.96
CA VAL A 272 4.61 2.91 -26.46
C VAL A 272 3.25 2.56 -25.85
N LEU A 273 2.58 1.50 -26.32
CA LEU A 273 1.29 1.06 -25.79
C LEU A 273 1.43 0.47 -24.38
N GLN A 274 2.51 -0.28 -24.13
CA GLN A 274 2.86 -0.71 -22.77
C GLN A 274 3.16 0.48 -21.87
N ALA A 275 3.95 1.45 -22.33
CA ALA A 275 4.24 2.66 -21.56
C ALA A 275 2.96 3.42 -21.20
N TYR A 276 2.05 3.59 -22.16
CA TYR A 276 0.75 4.20 -21.94
C TYR A 276 -0.08 3.43 -20.91
N SER A 277 -0.15 2.10 -21.02
CA SER A 277 -0.92 1.28 -20.07
C SER A 277 -0.37 1.35 -18.66
N ILE A 278 0.96 1.31 -18.49
CA ILE A 278 1.62 1.45 -17.18
C ILE A 278 1.20 2.77 -16.54
N ILE A 279 1.33 3.88 -17.25
CA ILE A 279 0.96 5.21 -16.74
C ILE A 279 -0.53 5.27 -16.41
N TYR A 280 -1.39 4.76 -17.29
CA TYR A 280 -2.84 4.80 -17.09
C TYR A 280 -3.26 3.97 -15.86
N GLN A 281 -2.71 2.77 -15.69
CA GLN A 281 -2.97 1.92 -14.52
C GLN A 281 -2.54 2.61 -13.21
N ILE A 282 -1.37 3.27 -13.20
CA ILE A 282 -0.88 4.06 -12.05
C ILE A 282 -1.84 5.19 -11.72
N LEU A 283 -2.22 5.99 -12.72
CA LEU A 283 -3.13 7.13 -12.54
C LEU A 283 -4.50 6.68 -12.01
N MET A 284 -5.06 5.60 -12.56
CA MET A 284 -6.32 5.03 -12.07
C MET A 284 -6.21 4.55 -10.63
N ALA A 285 -5.13 3.84 -10.27
CA ALA A 285 -4.91 3.37 -8.91
C ALA A 285 -4.81 4.53 -7.91
N LEU A 286 -3.98 5.52 -8.21
CA LEU A 286 -3.81 6.70 -7.36
C LEU A 286 -5.12 7.48 -7.24
N SER A 287 -5.87 7.66 -8.33
CA SER A 287 -7.14 8.42 -8.30
C SER A 287 -8.20 7.77 -7.41
N VAL A 288 -8.30 6.44 -7.45
CA VAL A 288 -9.19 5.68 -6.56
C VAL A 288 -8.75 5.81 -5.10
N ALA A 289 -7.44 5.70 -4.82
CA ALA A 289 -6.91 5.84 -3.47
C ALA A 289 -7.03 7.28 -2.92
N GLU A 290 -6.84 8.29 -3.76
CA GLU A 290 -7.07 9.70 -3.44
C GLU A 290 -8.53 9.91 -3.02
N TYR A 291 -9.47 9.38 -3.79
CA TYR A 291 -10.90 9.53 -3.47
C TYR A 291 -11.27 8.80 -2.17
N ARG A 292 -10.94 7.50 -2.07
CA ARG A 292 -11.39 6.66 -0.96
C ARG A 292 -10.66 6.94 0.35
N LEU A 293 -9.39 7.36 0.29
CA LEU A 293 -8.50 7.41 1.45
C LEU A 293 -7.72 8.72 1.56
N SER A 294 -7.97 9.73 0.70
CA SER A 294 -7.10 10.93 0.62
C SER A 294 -5.61 10.53 0.58
N PHE A 295 -5.32 9.49 -0.19
CA PHE A 295 -4.01 8.84 -0.19
C PHE A 295 -2.97 9.68 -0.94
N GLU A 296 -1.76 9.72 -0.40
CA GLU A 296 -0.57 10.24 -1.05
C GLU A 296 0.55 9.21 -0.87
N HIS A 297 1.16 8.74 -1.97
CA HIS A 297 2.25 7.77 -1.89
C HIS A 297 3.52 8.36 -1.27
N ARG A 298 3.86 9.59 -1.70
CA ARG A 298 5.02 10.40 -1.28
C ARG A 298 6.40 9.81 -1.59
N ASP A 299 6.46 8.70 -2.30
CA ASP A 299 7.71 8.03 -2.65
C ASP A 299 7.60 7.11 -3.88
N LEU A 300 6.84 7.54 -4.90
CA LEU A 300 6.54 6.70 -6.06
C LEU A 300 7.63 6.81 -7.14
N HIS A 301 8.84 6.31 -6.86
CA HIS A 301 9.90 6.14 -7.85
C HIS A 301 9.73 4.82 -8.63
N CYS A 302 10.48 4.63 -9.72
CA CYS A 302 10.36 3.44 -10.59
C CYS A 302 10.60 2.11 -9.85
N GLY A 303 11.42 2.11 -8.79
CA GLY A 303 11.62 0.95 -7.92
C GLY A 303 10.35 0.52 -7.16
N ASN A 304 9.40 1.43 -6.95
CA ASN A 304 8.13 1.18 -6.24
C ASN A 304 6.95 0.87 -7.18
N ILE A 305 7.23 0.62 -8.46
CA ILE A 305 6.25 0.19 -9.46
C ILE A 305 6.67 -1.19 -9.93
N LEU A 306 5.93 -2.23 -9.53
CA LEU A 306 6.15 -3.59 -10.02
C LEU A 306 5.35 -3.84 -11.29
N ILE A 307 5.97 -4.54 -12.23
CA ILE A 307 5.41 -4.93 -13.52
C ILE A 307 5.33 -6.45 -13.59
N ARG A 308 4.11 -6.95 -13.76
CA ARG A 308 3.81 -8.37 -13.99
C ARG A 308 3.43 -8.59 -15.44
N ASN A 309 4.08 -9.54 -16.09
CA ASN A 309 3.69 -9.95 -17.44
C ASN A 309 2.35 -10.69 -17.40
N VAL A 310 1.44 -10.29 -18.27
CA VAL A 310 0.11 -10.88 -18.46
C VAL A 310 -0.14 -11.15 -19.94
N GLN A 311 -1.23 -11.84 -20.28
CA GLN A 311 -1.59 -12.05 -21.68
C GLN A 311 -1.98 -10.70 -22.32
N SER A 312 -1.52 -10.46 -23.54
CA SER A 312 -1.58 -9.14 -24.20
C SER A 312 -2.99 -8.62 -24.45
N ASP A 313 -3.96 -9.52 -24.55
CA ASP A 313 -5.39 -9.27 -24.77
C ASP A 313 -6.18 -9.05 -23.47
N THR A 314 -5.51 -9.10 -22.31
CA THR A 314 -6.17 -8.88 -21.02
C THR A 314 -6.41 -7.40 -20.76
N VAL A 315 -7.44 -7.13 -19.95
CA VAL A 315 -7.75 -5.80 -19.42
C VAL A 315 -7.65 -5.81 -17.90
N VAL A 316 -7.16 -4.72 -17.33
CA VAL A 316 -7.29 -4.43 -15.90
C VAL A 316 -8.57 -3.61 -15.71
N LYS A 317 -9.42 -4.07 -14.80
CA LYS A 317 -10.67 -3.39 -14.46
C LYS A 317 -10.49 -2.56 -13.19
N ALA A 318 -11.05 -1.36 -13.22
CA ALA A 318 -11.20 -0.47 -12.08
C ALA A 318 -12.60 0.17 -12.14
N ASP A 319 -13.12 0.62 -11.00
CA ASP A 319 -14.34 1.42 -10.95
C ASP A 319 -13.98 2.84 -10.57
N TYR A 320 -14.54 3.82 -11.27
CA TYR A 320 -14.39 5.23 -10.95
C TYR A 320 -15.72 5.96 -11.11
N ASN A 321 -16.20 6.52 -10.00
CA ASN A 321 -17.49 7.22 -9.94
C ASN A 321 -18.66 6.36 -10.46
N GLY A 322 -18.66 5.08 -10.11
CA GLY A 322 -19.69 4.10 -10.49
C GLY A 322 -19.60 3.58 -11.93
N ASN A 323 -18.57 3.96 -12.70
CA ASN A 323 -18.34 3.46 -14.04
C ASN A 323 -17.16 2.47 -14.05
N GLU A 324 -17.37 1.30 -14.66
CA GLU A 324 -16.27 0.36 -14.91
C GLU A 324 -15.36 0.93 -16.01
N VAL A 325 -14.08 1.05 -15.70
CA VAL A 325 -13.02 1.44 -16.62
C VAL A 325 -12.18 0.19 -16.92
N ALA A 326 -12.15 -0.22 -18.18
CA ALA A 326 -11.32 -1.32 -18.66
C ALA A 326 -10.06 -0.76 -19.33
N VAL A 327 -8.90 -1.05 -18.77
CA VAL A 327 -7.60 -0.59 -19.27
C VAL A 327 -6.92 -1.74 -20.03
N PRO A 328 -6.69 -1.63 -21.34
CA PRO A 328 -5.90 -2.61 -22.09
C PRO A 328 -4.49 -2.74 -21.49
N THR A 329 -4.09 -3.96 -21.15
CA THR A 329 -2.79 -4.20 -20.48
C THR A 329 -1.61 -4.10 -21.42
N TYR A 330 -1.80 -4.42 -22.71
CA TYR A 330 -0.72 -4.64 -23.66
C TYR A 330 0.38 -5.57 -23.12
N GLY A 331 -0.03 -6.55 -22.30
CA GLY A 331 0.84 -7.57 -21.73
C GLY A 331 1.48 -7.21 -20.38
N VAL A 332 1.12 -6.07 -19.79
CA VAL A 332 1.65 -5.64 -18.48
C VAL A 332 0.55 -5.25 -17.48
N GLU A 333 0.67 -5.73 -16.24
CA GLU A 333 -0.11 -5.29 -15.09
C GLU A 333 0.80 -4.59 -14.08
N VAL A 334 0.33 -3.47 -13.53
CA VAL A 334 1.04 -2.68 -12.52
C VAL A 334 0.62 -3.06 -11.10
N LYS A 335 1.59 -3.13 -10.19
CA LYS A 335 1.37 -3.13 -8.73
C LYS A 335 2.26 -2.08 -8.07
N ILE A 336 1.64 -1.10 -7.42
CA ILE A 336 2.32 -0.07 -6.61
C ILE A 336 2.68 -0.67 -5.24
N ILE A 337 3.92 -0.45 -4.79
CA ILE A 337 4.48 -0.98 -3.54
C ILE A 337 5.13 0.11 -2.68
N ASP A 338 5.55 -0.28 -1.49
CA ASP A 338 6.27 0.52 -0.49
C ASP A 338 5.56 1.79 -0.03
N PHE A 339 4.79 1.63 1.06
CA PHE A 339 4.00 2.70 1.64
C PHE A 339 4.66 3.34 2.85
N THR A 340 5.98 3.22 2.98
CA THR A 340 6.73 3.66 4.17
C THR A 340 6.56 5.15 4.45
N LEU A 341 6.58 6.00 3.42
CA LEU A 341 6.45 7.46 3.55
C LEU A 341 5.02 7.96 3.28
N SER A 342 4.09 7.05 3.00
CA SER A 342 2.75 7.40 2.55
C SER A 342 1.91 8.09 3.62
N ARG A 343 0.86 8.76 3.15
CA ARG A 343 -0.16 9.40 3.98
C ARG A 343 -1.55 8.98 3.52
N MET A 344 -2.45 8.76 4.47
CA MET A 344 -3.87 8.54 4.19
C MET A 344 -4.75 9.07 5.33
N SER A 345 -6.01 9.33 5.02
CA SER A 345 -7.08 9.62 5.97
C SER A 345 -8.25 8.66 5.75
N LYS A 346 -8.79 8.12 6.83
CA LYS A 346 -10.04 7.35 6.80
C LYS A 346 -10.86 7.66 8.04
N GLY A 347 -12.11 8.07 7.82
CA GLY A 347 -12.95 8.60 8.89
C GLY A 347 -12.29 9.83 9.54
N THR A 348 -12.09 9.77 10.86
CA THR A 348 -11.46 10.86 11.63
C THR A 348 -9.96 10.68 11.85
N SER A 349 -9.37 9.57 11.38
CA SER A 349 -7.95 9.28 11.57
C SER A 349 -7.14 9.62 10.33
N THR A 350 -5.97 10.20 10.55
CA THR A 350 -4.93 10.40 9.52
C THR A 350 -3.68 9.66 9.99
N ILE A 351 -3.07 8.92 9.06
CA ILE A 351 -1.85 8.15 9.25
C ILE A 351 -0.82 8.73 8.29
N PHE A 352 0.32 9.18 8.81
CA PHE A 352 1.43 9.64 7.99
C PHE A 352 2.74 9.59 8.77
N PHE A 353 3.83 9.39 8.03
CA PHE A 353 5.18 9.65 8.52
C PHE A 353 5.50 11.14 8.40
N ASP A 354 5.91 11.76 9.51
CA ASP A 354 6.32 13.15 9.61
C ASP A 354 7.74 13.31 9.07
N LEU A 355 7.80 13.57 7.76
CA LEU A 355 9.04 13.81 7.04
C LEU A 355 9.74 15.11 7.46
N ALA A 356 9.09 16.01 8.21
CA ALA A 356 9.69 17.31 8.54
C ALA A 356 10.98 17.21 9.38
N LYS A 357 11.23 16.05 9.98
CA LYS A 357 12.39 15.75 10.83
C LYS A 357 13.48 14.95 10.11
N ASP A 358 13.27 14.59 8.85
CA ASP A 358 14.21 13.80 8.05
C ASP A 358 14.97 14.73 7.10
N ASP A 359 16.09 15.29 7.58
CA ASP A 359 16.89 16.21 6.78
C ASP A 359 17.62 15.50 5.63
N GLU A 360 18.03 14.25 5.81
CA GLU A 360 18.77 13.47 4.80
C GLU A 360 17.93 13.29 3.52
N LEU A 361 16.63 12.98 3.67
CA LEU A 361 15.69 12.83 2.57
C LEU A 361 15.66 14.04 1.62
N PHE A 362 15.86 15.25 2.12
CA PHE A 362 15.80 16.49 1.32
C PHE A 362 17.15 16.96 0.77
N THR A 363 18.24 16.36 1.24
CA THR A 363 19.61 16.73 0.84
C THR A 363 20.16 15.91 -0.31
N GLY A 364 19.48 14.83 -0.73
CA GLY A 364 19.90 14.04 -1.88
C GLY A 364 20.00 14.87 -3.17
N GLU A 365 20.96 14.52 -4.03
CA GLU A 365 21.25 15.21 -5.28
C GLU A 365 21.40 14.21 -6.44
N GLY A 366 21.40 14.72 -7.67
CA GLY A 366 21.74 13.92 -8.86
C GLY A 366 20.59 13.17 -9.52
N CYS A 367 19.35 13.27 -9.03
CA CYS A 367 18.17 12.76 -9.74
C CYS A 367 16.88 13.53 -9.42
N LEU A 368 15.89 13.42 -10.32
CA LEU A 368 14.58 14.08 -10.21
C LEU A 368 13.84 13.66 -8.93
N GLN A 369 14.01 12.43 -8.44
CA GLN A 369 13.37 11.93 -7.22
C GLN A 369 13.64 12.87 -6.02
N TYR A 370 14.89 13.31 -5.83
CA TYR A 370 15.22 14.22 -4.74
C TYR A 370 14.64 15.62 -4.91
N GLU A 371 14.46 16.09 -6.15
CA GLU A 371 13.75 17.33 -6.43
C GLU A 371 12.27 17.23 -6.05
N ILE A 372 11.64 16.07 -6.27
CA ILE A 372 10.26 15.82 -5.87
C ILE A 372 10.11 15.85 -4.34
N TYR A 373 11.03 15.29 -3.55
CA TYR A 373 10.97 15.44 -2.08
C TYR A 373 11.01 16.90 -1.64
N ARG A 374 11.90 17.71 -2.24
CA ARG A 374 11.98 19.16 -1.96
C ARG A 374 10.71 19.90 -2.39
N ALA A 375 10.14 19.55 -3.54
CA ALA A 375 8.89 20.14 -4.04
C ALA A 375 7.71 19.81 -3.11
N MET A 376 7.59 18.55 -2.66
CA MET A 376 6.58 18.14 -1.68
C MET A 376 6.72 18.92 -0.37
N ARG A 377 7.95 19.09 0.13
CA ARG A 377 8.20 19.91 1.34
C ARG A 377 7.79 21.37 1.14
N ALA A 378 8.04 21.95 -0.02
CA ALA A 378 7.68 23.34 -0.33
C ALA A 378 6.15 23.54 -0.42
N ALA A 379 5.42 22.56 -0.97
CA ALA A 379 3.97 22.61 -1.11
C ALA A 379 3.19 22.44 0.21
N ASN A 380 3.82 21.86 1.24
CA ASN A 380 3.21 21.56 2.54
C ASN A 380 3.63 22.55 3.66
N LYS A 381 4.12 23.74 3.32
CA LYS A 381 4.53 24.78 4.29
C LYS A 381 3.36 25.57 4.87
#